data_AF-A0A535VZM1-F1
#
_entry.id   AF-A0A535VZM1-F1
#
_cell.length_a   1.000
_cell.length_b   1.000
_cell.length_c   1.000
_cell.angle_alpha   90.00
_cell.angle_beta   90.00
_cell.angle_gamma   90.00
#
_symmetry.space_group_name_H-M   'P 1'
#
loop_
_entity.id
_entity.type
_entity.pdbx_description
1 polymer ?
#
loop_
_entity_poly.entity_id
_entity_poly.type
_entity_poly.pdbx_seq_one_letter_code
_entity_poly.pdbx_strand_id
1 'polypeptide(L)'
;MSDDETRDFLEKRWSHRVKAYSDDFTDKEAVAALLRITRGNIRLIERLMLQVEHVLVANQIQVVTKEVVETARQNLIIGLD
;
A
#
# COMPACT_ATOMS: atom_id res chain seq x y z
N MET A 1 7.49 -7.15 12.73
CA MET A 1 6.80 -8.20 11.97
C MET A 1 7.76 -8.74 10.94
N SER A 2 7.69 -10.03 10.66
CA SER A 2 8.38 -10.61 9.50
C SER A 2 7.72 -10.17 8.19
N ASP A 3 8.38 -10.39 7.07
CA ASP A 3 7.84 -10.09 5.75
C ASP A 3 6.58 -10.92 5.45
N ASP A 4 6.56 -12.19 5.88
CA ASP A 4 5.41 -13.07 5.71
C ASP A 4 4.22 -12.64 6.58
N GLU A 5 4.45 -12.29 7.85
CA GLU A 5 3.40 -11.73 8.72
C GLU A 5 2.83 -10.42 8.15
N THR A 6 3.70 -9.61 7.55
CA THR A 6 3.29 -8.34 6.96
C THR A 6 2.49 -8.57 5.66
N ARG A 7 2.88 -9.55 4.84
CA ARG A 7 2.09 -9.97 3.66
C ARG A 7 0.70 -10.46 4.07
N ASP A 8 0.63 -11.36 5.04
CA ASP A 8 -0.62 -11.88 5.61
C ASP A 8 -1.52 -10.75 6.14
N PHE A 9 -0.92 -9.80 6.85
CA PHE A 9 -1.61 -8.64 7.38
C PHE A 9 -2.15 -7.75 6.25
N LEU A 10 -1.36 -7.50 5.22
CA LEU A 10 -1.77 -6.73 4.05
C LEU A 10 -2.91 -7.43 3.32
N GLU A 11 -2.82 -8.72 3.01
CA GLU A 11 -3.89 -9.48 2.34
C GLU A 11 -5.23 -9.38 3.08
N LYS A 12 -5.21 -9.57 4.41
CA LYS A 12 -6.40 -9.48 5.25
C LYS A 12 -6.97 -8.06 5.34
N ARG A 13 -6.11 -7.04 5.45
CA ARG A 13 -6.53 -5.63 5.66
C ARG A 13 -6.92 -4.94 4.36
N TRP A 14 -6.27 -5.30 3.25
CA TRP A 14 -6.38 -4.64 1.94
C TRP A 14 -7.68 -5.01 1.21
N SER A 15 -8.06 -6.29 1.28
CA SER A 15 -9.29 -6.81 0.65
C SER A 15 -10.57 -6.07 1.11
N HIS A 16 -10.57 -5.50 2.32
CA HIS A 16 -11.69 -4.73 2.85
C HIS A 16 -11.72 -3.25 2.43
N ARG A 17 -10.63 -2.71 1.86
CA ARG A 17 -10.43 -1.26 1.66
C ARG A 17 -10.42 -0.84 0.20
N VAL A 18 -9.84 -1.65 -0.67
CA VAL A 18 -9.72 -1.33 -2.10
C VAL A 18 -10.40 -2.41 -2.90
N LYS A 19 -11.32 -2.02 -3.80
CA LYS A 19 -12.02 -2.91 -4.74
C LYS A 19 -11.13 -3.33 -5.92
N ALA A 20 -9.84 -3.51 -5.64
CA ALA A 20 -8.77 -3.89 -6.56
C ALA A 20 -8.47 -5.39 -6.48
N TYR A 21 -9.49 -6.22 -6.27
CA TYR A 21 -9.34 -7.67 -6.38
C TYR A 21 -9.53 -8.04 -7.85
N SER A 22 -8.54 -7.69 -8.66
CA SER A 22 -8.27 -8.44 -9.88
C SER A 22 -7.66 -9.76 -9.44
N ASP A 23 -8.14 -10.89 -9.96
CA ASP A 23 -7.63 -12.24 -9.68
C ASP A 23 -6.11 -12.37 -9.91
N ASP A 24 -5.50 -11.41 -10.62
CA ASP A 24 -4.06 -11.17 -10.60
C ASP A 24 -3.70 -10.19 -9.47
N PHE A 25 -3.52 -10.79 -8.29
CA PHE A 25 -2.74 -10.33 -7.13
C PHE A 25 -2.11 -8.95 -7.30
N THR A 26 -2.55 -7.97 -6.49
CA THR A 26 -1.84 -6.71 -6.17
C THR A 26 -0.36 -6.85 -6.51
N ASP A 27 0.08 -6.15 -7.57
CA ASP A 27 1.37 -6.38 -8.23
C ASP A 27 2.43 -6.80 -7.20
N LYS A 28 3.04 -7.99 -7.38
CA LYS A 28 4.04 -8.51 -6.42
C LYS A 28 5.12 -7.46 -6.12
N GLU A 29 5.38 -6.57 -7.08
CA GLU A 29 6.25 -5.41 -6.89
C GLU A 29 5.70 -4.34 -5.95
N ALA A 30 4.39 -4.06 -5.97
CA ALA A 30 3.72 -3.13 -5.05
C ALA A 30 3.79 -3.64 -3.61
N VAL A 31 3.49 -4.92 -3.38
CA VAL A 31 3.61 -5.55 -2.04
C VAL A 31 5.07 -5.52 -1.59
N ALA A 32 6.01 -5.89 -2.46
CA ALA A 32 7.43 -5.85 -2.13
C ALA A 32 7.92 -4.41 -1.86
N ALA A 33 7.43 -3.40 -2.57
CA ALA A 33 7.75 -2.00 -2.32
C ALA A 33 7.23 -1.57 -0.94
N LEU A 34 5.98 -1.90 -0.61
CA LEU A 34 5.38 -1.59 0.69
C LEU A 34 6.19 -2.22 1.84
N LEU A 35 6.57 -3.49 1.71
CA LEU A 35 7.42 -4.19 2.68
C LEU A 35 8.77 -3.47 2.86
N ARG A 36 9.45 -3.12 1.76
CA ARG A 36 10.75 -2.41 1.80
C ARG A 36 10.65 -1.04 2.46
N ILE A 37 9.59 -0.28 2.15
CA ILE A 37 9.36 1.08 2.66
C ILE A 37 9.07 1.04 4.16
N THR A 38 8.23 0.10 4.58
CA THR A 38 7.68 0.07 5.94
C THR A 38 8.53 -0.76 6.91
N ARG A 39 9.31 -1.71 6.41
CA ARG A 39 10.14 -2.65 7.19
C ARG A 39 9.36 -3.32 8.33
N GLY A 40 8.09 -3.65 8.07
CA GLY A 40 7.21 -4.30 9.06
C GLY A 40 6.72 -3.37 10.18
N ASN A 41 6.85 -2.05 10.06
CA ASN A 41 6.29 -1.10 11.00
C ASN A 41 4.79 -0.87 10.72
N ILE A 42 3.93 -1.44 11.55
CA ILE A 42 2.46 -1.39 11.39
C ILE A 42 1.93 0.04 11.27
N ARG A 43 2.41 0.98 12.09
CA ARG A 43 1.96 2.39 12.01
C ARG A 43 2.30 3.01 10.66
N LEU A 44 3.49 2.72 10.13
CA LEU A 44 3.91 3.23 8.84
C LEU A 44 3.15 2.53 7.69
N ILE A 45 2.86 1.24 7.83
CA ILE A 45 1.97 0.50 6.91
C ILE A 45 0.61 1.19 6.85
N GLU A 46 -0.07 1.38 7.98
CA GLU A 46 -1.40 2.00 7.99
C GLU A 46 -1.39 3.42 7.40
N ARG A 47 -0.37 4.22 7.69
CA ARG A 47 -0.24 5.56 7.09
C ARG A 47 -0.02 5.50 5.58
N LEU A 48 0.86 4.61 5.10
CA LEU A 48 1.13 4.45 3.68
C LEU A 48 -0.11 3.95 2.93
N MET A 49 -0.87 3.02 3.52
CA MET A 49 -2.14 2.53 2.99
C MET A 49 -3.14 3.66 2.76
N LEU A 50 -3.31 4.55 3.74
CA LEU A 50 -4.21 5.71 3.60
C LEU A 50 -3.77 6.63 2.45
N GLN A 51 -2.47 6.82 2.29
CA GLN A 51 -1.96 7.60 1.15
C GLN A 51 -2.16 6.88 -0.19
N VAL A 52 -2.05 5.55 -0.24
CA VAL A 52 -2.40 4.78 -1.44
C VAL A 52 -3.88 4.97 -1.79
N GLU A 53 -4.78 4.84 -0.81
CA GLU A 53 -6.21 5.09 -1.02
C GLU A 53 -6.45 6.51 -1.59
N HIS A 54 -5.79 7.53 -1.02
CA HIS A 54 -5.89 8.90 -1.52
C HIS A 54 -5.38 9.05 -2.96
N VAL A 55 -4.24 8.44 -3.30
CA VAL A 55 -3.68 8.49 -4.67
C VAL A 55 -4.62 7.80 -5.66
N LEU A 56 -5.19 6.65 -5.30
CA LEU A 56 -6.16 5.94 -6.14
C LEU A 56 -7.38 6.82 -6.44
N VAL A 57 -7.99 7.39 -5.39
CA VAL A 57 -9.17 8.26 -5.53
C VAL A 57 -8.86 9.52 -6.34
N ALA A 58 -7.75 10.20 -6.03
CA ALA A 58 -7.37 11.44 -6.70
C ALA A 58 -7.08 11.24 -8.19
N ASN A 59 -6.52 10.09 -8.56
CA ASN A 59 -6.16 9.77 -9.95
C ASN A 59 -7.21 8.91 -10.67
N GLN A 60 -8.33 8.57 -10.02
CA GLN A 60 -9.36 7.67 -10.56
C GLN A 60 -8.81 6.29 -10.97
N ILE A 61 -7.74 5.84 -10.31
CA ILE A 61 -7.10 4.54 -10.55
C ILE A 61 -7.75 3.51 -9.61
N GLN A 62 -7.99 2.30 -10.12
CA GLN A 62 -8.60 1.22 -9.34
C GLN A 62 -7.62 0.09 -8.99
N VAL A 63 -6.38 0.16 -9.48
CA VAL A 63 -5.37 -0.88 -9.31
C VAL A 63 -4.18 -0.32 -8.54
N VAL A 64 -3.69 -1.09 -7.59
CA VAL A 64 -2.54 -0.73 -6.77
C VAL A 64 -1.30 -1.26 -7.47
N THR A 65 -0.52 -0.35 -8.04
CA THR A 65 0.77 -0.65 -8.66
C THR A 65 1.91 -0.14 -7.79
N LYS A 66 3.14 -0.54 -8.11
CA LYS A 66 4.33 -0.02 -7.47
C LYS A 66 4.42 1.51 -7.56
N GLU A 67 4.04 2.10 -8.69
CA GLU A 67 4.03 3.54 -8.91
C GLU A 67 3.06 4.25 -7.96
N VAL A 68 1.88 3.67 -7.73
CA VAL A 68 0.92 4.18 -6.75
C VAL A 68 1.52 4.15 -5.35
N VAL A 69 2.20 3.06 -4.97
CA VAL A 69 2.85 2.93 -3.65
C VAL A 69 3.99 3.94 -3.49
N GLU A 70 4.81 4.14 -4.52
CA GLU A 70 5.91 5.13 -4.48
C GLU A 70 5.38 6.57 -4.44
N THR A 71 4.29 6.87 -5.16
CA THR A 71 3.62 8.17 -5.10
C THR A 71 3.05 8.43 -3.70
N ALA A 72 2.38 7.43 -3.12
CA ALA A 72 1.87 7.50 -1.76
C ALA A 72 2.99 7.70 -0.72
N ARG A 73 4.15 7.07 -0.93
CA ARG A 73 5.35 7.29 -0.09
C ARG A 73 5.85 8.74 -0.16
N GLN A 74 5.85 9.35 -1.34
CA GLN A 74 6.23 10.76 -1.49
C GLN A 74 5.26 11.67 -0.72
N ASN A 75 3.96 11.39 -0.77
CA ASN A 75 2.95 12.13 -0.02
C ASN A 75 3.14 12.03 1.51
N LEU A 76 3.63 10.90 2.02
CA LEU A 76 3.98 10.76 3.45
C LEU A 76 5.10 11.71 3.91
N ILE A 77 6.05 12.01 3.03
CA ILE A 77 7.17 12.92 3.33
C ILE A 77 6.67 14.36 3.37
N ILE A 78 5.67 14.69 2.55
CA ILE A 78 5.06 16.02 2.49
C ILE A 78 4.07 16.22 3.66
N GLY A 79 3.35 15.17 4.08
CA GLY A 79 2.34 15.23 5.15
C GLY A 79 2.91 15.14 6.58
N LEU A 80 4.10 15.69 6.82
CA LEU A 80 4.75 15.74 8.12
C LEU A 80 5.00 17.19 8.52
N ASP A 81 3.91 17.97 8.57
CA ASP A 81 3.77 19.21 9.35
C ASP A 81 2.32 19.30 9.87
#